data_AF-A0A0X1KNB0-F1
#
_entry.id   AF-A0A0X1KNB0-F1
#
_cell.length_a   1.000
_cell.length_b   1.000
_cell.length_c   1.000
_cell.angle_alpha   90.00
_cell.angle_beta   90.00
_cell.angle_gamma   90.00
#
_symmetry.space_group_name_H-M   'P 1'
#
loop_
_entity.id
_entity.type
_entity.pdbx_description
1 polymer ?
#
loop_
_entity_poly.entity_id
_entity_poly.type
_entity_poly.pdbx_seq_one_letter_code
_entity_poly.pdbx_strand_id
1 'polypeptide(L)'
;MESYARTIRIKGKTVPSALYIENNPGETLTHYALKAFVFERLVEDYDVSPNDIETEYSEGDIRIDVHVRIRNQHKSQDIAIEIETFYGEALPLLKLRKDVESRLATKSELWIVLPPYSYLLFKNEVHAFIKWISTKPEYRNRVKVFTVDVENRRLIQVS
;
A
#
# COMPACT_ATOMS: atom_id res chain seq x y z
N MET A 1 11.41 21.55 -12.45
CA MET A 1 12.10 20.94 -11.30
C MET A 1 11.98 19.44 -11.47
N GLU A 2 13.07 18.78 -11.84
CA GLU A 2 13.12 17.34 -12.10
C GLU A 2 12.95 16.57 -10.77
N SER A 3 11.85 15.81 -10.62
CA SER A 3 11.70 14.89 -9.49
C SER A 3 12.38 13.56 -9.85
N TYR A 4 13.51 13.30 -9.22
CA TYR A 4 14.27 12.07 -9.40
C TYR A 4 13.63 10.93 -8.60
N ALA A 5 12.71 10.19 -9.21
CA ALA A 5 12.40 8.84 -8.74
C ALA A 5 13.58 7.92 -9.10
N ARG A 6 14.55 7.75 -8.19
CA ARG A 6 15.68 6.86 -8.42
C ARG A 6 15.24 5.41 -8.23
N THR A 7 15.08 4.71 -9.35
CA THR A 7 14.91 3.27 -9.39
C THR A 7 16.25 2.60 -9.65
N ILE A 8 16.46 1.42 -9.07
CA ILE A 8 17.60 0.54 -9.38
C ILE A 8 17.09 -0.67 -10.17
N ARG A 9 17.91 -1.17 -11.09
CA ARG A 9 17.60 -2.40 -11.83
C ARG A 9 18.22 -3.61 -11.14
N ILE A 10 17.39 -4.52 -10.66
CA ILE A 10 17.79 -5.83 -10.12
C ILE A 10 17.25 -6.92 -11.04
N LYS A 11 18.13 -7.75 -11.61
CA LYS A 11 17.77 -8.85 -12.53
C LYS A 11 16.85 -8.40 -13.69
N GLY A 12 17.09 -7.21 -14.24
CA GLY A 12 16.28 -6.63 -15.32
C GLY A 12 14.95 -6.00 -14.87
N LYS A 13 14.58 -6.10 -13.59
CA LYS A 13 13.40 -5.46 -13.01
C LYS A 13 13.77 -4.13 -12.35
N THR A 14 12.95 -3.13 -12.56
CA THR A 14 13.07 -1.81 -11.93
C THR A 14 12.46 -1.87 -10.53
N VAL A 15 13.23 -1.61 -9.48
CA VAL A 15 12.76 -1.56 -8.09
C VAL A 15 13.11 -0.20 -7.47
N PRO A 16 12.29 0.31 -6.53
CA PRO A 16 12.58 1.58 -5.86
C PRO A 16 13.90 1.49 -5.08
N SER A 17 14.72 2.55 -5.15
CA SER A 17 16.00 2.64 -4.44
C SER A 17 15.94 3.65 -3.31
N ALA A 18 16.31 3.22 -2.10
CA ALA A 18 16.48 4.09 -0.94
C ALA A 18 17.77 4.91 -1.07
N LEU A 19 17.76 5.96 -1.89
CA LEU A 19 18.65 7.08 -1.66
C LEU A 19 17.83 8.15 -0.96
N TYR A 20 18.02 8.22 0.36
CA TYR A 20 17.67 9.30 1.27
C TYR A 20 16.94 10.47 0.57
N ILE A 21 15.61 10.46 0.61
CA ILE A 21 14.84 11.62 0.13
C ILE A 21 14.94 12.69 1.21
N GLU A 22 15.95 13.55 1.11
CA GLU A 22 15.91 14.85 1.77
C GLU A 22 14.56 15.51 1.40
N ASN A 23 13.74 15.79 2.41
CA ASN A 23 12.45 16.49 2.37
C ASN A 23 11.13 15.68 2.34
N ASN A 24 11.10 14.37 2.65
CA ASN A 24 9.82 13.70 2.96
C ASN A 24 9.78 13.17 4.41
N PRO A 25 9.38 13.99 5.40
CA PRO A 25 9.50 13.68 6.84
C PRO A 25 8.64 12.49 7.34
N GLY A 26 7.96 11.75 6.47
CA GLY A 26 7.13 10.59 6.80
C GLY A 26 7.57 9.24 6.21
N GLU A 27 8.51 9.20 5.26
CA GLU A 27 8.88 7.95 4.59
C GLU A 27 10.16 7.36 5.17
N THR A 28 10.02 6.25 5.90
CA THR A 28 11.14 5.51 6.49
C THR A 28 11.72 4.49 5.50
N LEU A 29 12.94 3.99 5.76
CA LEU A 29 13.50 2.86 4.99
C LEU A 29 12.52 1.67 4.95
N THR A 30 11.81 1.44 6.06
CA THR A 30 10.80 0.38 6.16
C THR A 30 9.63 0.59 5.20
N HIS A 31 9.19 1.83 5.00
CA HIS A 31 8.12 2.17 4.06
C HIS A 31 8.50 1.78 2.63
N TYR A 32 9.70 2.17 2.17
CA TYR A 32 10.20 1.76 0.84
C TYR A 32 10.46 0.26 0.73
N ALA A 33 11.01 -0.36 1.77
CA ALA A 33 11.22 -1.80 1.80
C ALA A 33 9.89 -2.57 1.65
N LEU A 34 8.82 -2.08 2.29
CA LEU A 34 7.48 -2.66 2.13
C LEU A 34 6.91 -2.42 0.72
N LYS A 35 7.10 -1.25 0.10
CA LYS A 35 6.67 -1.03 -1.30
C LYS A 35 7.33 -2.05 -2.23
N ALA A 36 8.63 -2.26 -2.08
CA ALA A 36 9.38 -3.25 -2.86
C ALA A 36 8.89 -4.69 -2.57
N PHE A 37 8.65 -5.02 -1.30
CA PHE A 37 8.09 -6.32 -0.92
C PHE A 37 6.72 -6.56 -1.54
N VAL A 38 5.80 -5.59 -1.45
CA VAL A 38 4.47 -5.67 -2.05
C VAL A 38 4.56 -5.83 -3.56
N PHE A 39 5.42 -5.06 -4.22
CA PHE A 39 5.66 -5.22 -5.66
C PHE A 39 6.07 -6.66 -6.01
N GLU A 40 7.04 -7.24 -5.30
CA GLU A 40 7.45 -8.63 -5.54
C GLU A 40 6.30 -9.61 -5.34
N ARG A 41 5.50 -9.44 -4.27
CA ARG A 41 4.37 -10.32 -3.97
C ARG A 41 3.26 -10.21 -5.00
N LEU A 42 2.97 -9.01 -5.50
CA LEU A 42 1.98 -8.83 -6.58
C LEU A 42 2.37 -9.59 -7.84
N VAL A 43 3.66 -9.57 -8.19
CA VAL A 43 4.18 -10.29 -9.36
C VAL A 43 4.23 -11.80 -9.12
N GLU A 44 4.72 -12.25 -7.97
CA GLU A 44 4.96 -13.67 -7.68
C GLU A 44 3.68 -14.42 -7.26
N ASP A 45 2.85 -13.82 -6.40
CA ASP A 45 1.72 -14.50 -5.76
C ASP A 45 0.37 -14.16 -6.41
N TYR A 46 0.26 -12.99 -7.04
CA TYR A 46 -0.99 -12.50 -7.66
C TYR A 46 -0.93 -12.45 -9.19
N ASP A 47 0.18 -12.91 -9.79
CA ASP A 47 0.41 -12.96 -11.25
C ASP A 47 0.14 -11.61 -11.96
N VAL A 48 0.43 -10.51 -11.26
CA VAL A 48 0.29 -9.16 -11.82
C VAL A 48 1.51 -8.87 -12.70
N SER A 49 1.27 -8.46 -13.95
CA SER A 49 2.33 -8.00 -14.83
C SER A 49 3.06 -6.80 -14.21
N PRO A 50 4.41 -6.79 -14.17
CA PRO A 50 5.17 -5.63 -13.69
C PRO A 50 4.82 -4.31 -14.38
N ASN A 51 4.37 -4.35 -15.64
CA ASN A 51 3.99 -3.15 -16.39
C ASN A 51 2.63 -2.56 -15.94
N ASP A 52 1.86 -3.34 -15.19
CA ASP A 52 0.56 -2.93 -14.65
C ASP A 52 0.69 -2.37 -13.23
N ILE A 53 1.91 -2.31 -12.67
CA ILE A 53 2.21 -1.81 -11.33
C ILE A 53 2.99 -0.49 -11.44
N GLU A 54 2.46 0.56 -10.84
CA GLU A 54 3.12 1.86 -10.72
C GLU A 54 3.29 2.23 -9.24
N THR A 55 4.51 2.55 -8.81
CA THR A 55 4.77 3.05 -7.45
C THR A 55 4.73 4.57 -7.44
N GLU A 56 4.30 5.17 -6.33
CA GLU A 56 4.17 6.63 -6.19
C GLU A 56 3.20 7.26 -7.22
N TYR A 57 2.15 6.51 -7.56
CA TYR A 57 1.20 6.93 -8.58
C TYR A 57 0.41 8.16 -8.10
N SER A 58 0.38 9.20 -8.93
CA SER A 58 -0.33 10.43 -8.62
C SER A 58 -1.69 10.45 -9.33
N GLU A 59 -2.76 10.59 -8.57
CA GLU A 59 -4.13 10.74 -9.05
C GLU A 59 -4.76 12.01 -8.45
N GLY A 60 -4.78 13.09 -9.23
CA GLY A 60 -5.13 14.41 -8.72
C GLY A 60 -4.15 14.85 -7.63
N ASP A 61 -4.68 15.22 -6.47
CA ASP A 61 -3.88 15.62 -5.29
C ASP A 61 -3.46 14.44 -4.40
N ILE A 62 -3.84 13.21 -4.78
CA ILE A 62 -3.54 12.00 -4.03
C ILE A 62 -2.30 11.33 -4.63
N ARG A 63 -1.35 10.96 -3.76
CA ARG A 63 -0.22 10.09 -4.09
C ARG A 63 -0.44 8.73 -3.44
N ILE A 64 -0.56 7.71 -4.28
CA ILE A 64 -0.76 6.30 -3.90
C ILE A 64 0.60 5.61 -3.89
N ASP A 65 0.92 4.90 -2.80
CA ASP A 65 2.22 4.23 -2.67
C ASP A 65 2.47 3.18 -3.76
N VAL A 66 1.49 2.31 -4.02
CA VAL A 66 1.51 1.34 -5.12
C VAL A 66 0.14 1.26 -5.76
N HIS A 67 0.07 1.46 -7.07
CA HIS A 67 -1.14 1.37 -7.86
C HIS A 67 -1.04 0.22 -8.86
N VAL A 68 -2.09 -0.59 -8.96
CA VAL A 68 -2.15 -1.74 -9.86
C VAL A 68 -3.34 -1.59 -10.80
N ARG A 69 -3.08 -1.67 -12.11
CA ARG A 69 -4.11 -1.60 -13.16
C ARG A 69 -4.30 -2.96 -13.80
N ILE A 70 -5.23 -3.74 -13.28
CA ILE A 70 -5.58 -5.03 -13.87
C ILE A 70 -6.50 -4.76 -15.06
N ARG A 71 -6.04 -5.14 -16.25
CA ARG A 71 -6.80 -5.05 -17.50
C ARG A 71 -6.81 -6.42 -18.17
N ASN A 72 -7.87 -7.19 -17.97
CA ASN A 72 -8.08 -8.45 -18.70
C ASN A 72 -9.48 -8.49 -19.35
N GLN A 73 -9.68 -9.47 -20.24
CA GLN A 73 -10.91 -9.59 -21.04
C GLN A 73 -12.19 -9.75 -20.20
N HIS A 74 -12.07 -10.09 -18.91
CA HIS A 74 -13.19 -10.40 -18.02
C HIS A 74 -13.35 -9.39 -16.86
N LYS A 75 -12.33 -8.57 -16.59
CA LYS A 75 -12.30 -7.67 -15.44
C LYS A 75 -11.32 -6.52 -15.70
N SER A 76 -11.83 -5.29 -15.54
CA SER A 76 -11.01 -4.11 -15.34
C SER A 76 -11.09 -3.75 -13.86
N GLN A 77 -9.95 -3.77 -13.17
CA GLN A 77 -9.89 -3.43 -11.76
C GLN A 77 -8.64 -2.62 -11.46
N ASP A 78 -8.83 -1.50 -10.76
CA ASP A 78 -7.74 -0.71 -10.20
C ASP A 78 -7.63 -1.01 -8.71
N ILE A 79 -6.40 -1.16 -8.22
CA ILE A 79 -6.10 -1.40 -6.81
C ILE A 79 -5.11 -0.32 -6.37
N ALA A 80 -5.52 0.52 -5.43
CA ALA A 80 -4.66 1.41 -4.69
C ALA A 80 -4.15 0.66 -3.45
N ILE A 81 -2.86 0.71 -3.19
CA ILE A 81 -2.23 0.07 -2.05
C ILE A 81 -1.45 1.14 -1.30
N GLU A 82 -1.76 1.32 -0.02
CA GLU A 82 -1.10 2.25 0.88
C GLU A 82 -0.25 1.47 1.90
N ILE A 83 0.99 1.89 2.09
CA ILE A 83 1.90 1.31 3.07
C ILE A 83 1.85 2.16 4.34
N GLU A 84 1.37 1.56 5.41
CA GLU A 84 1.08 2.27 6.65
C GLU A 84 2.02 1.84 7.78
N THR A 85 3.07 2.62 8.04
CA THR A 85 4.06 2.30 9.08
C THR A 85 3.70 2.85 10.46
N PHE A 86 2.79 3.83 10.54
CA PHE A 86 2.44 4.58 11.75
C PHE A 86 3.63 5.22 12.50
N TYR A 87 4.80 5.30 11.89
CA TYR A 87 5.96 5.92 12.52
C TYR A 87 5.73 7.43 12.68
N GLY A 88 5.86 7.95 13.90
CA GLY A 88 5.60 9.35 14.22
C GLY A 88 4.12 9.75 14.19
N GLU A 89 3.20 8.80 14.03
CA GLU A 89 1.76 9.07 13.96
C GLU A 89 1.13 9.04 15.36
N ALA A 90 0.53 10.15 15.76
CA ALA A 90 -0.10 10.27 17.07
C ALA A 90 -1.48 9.58 17.13
N LEU A 91 -2.20 9.52 16.00
CA LEU A 91 -3.56 8.96 15.93
C LEU A 91 -3.72 8.02 14.71
N PRO A 92 -3.16 6.79 14.75
CA PRO A 92 -3.19 5.84 13.63
C PRO A 92 -4.59 5.58 13.06
N LEU A 93 -5.59 5.42 13.93
CA LEU A 93 -6.98 5.19 13.51
C LEU A 93 -7.56 6.36 12.70
N LEU A 94 -7.21 7.60 13.05
CA LEU A 94 -7.68 8.77 12.32
C LEU A 94 -7.02 8.86 10.94
N LYS A 95 -5.72 8.55 10.85
CA LYS A 95 -4.99 8.47 9.59
C LYS A 95 -5.64 7.45 8.65
N LEU A 96 -5.80 6.21 9.10
CA LEU A 96 -6.44 5.14 8.31
C LEU A 96 -7.83 5.52 7.78
N ARG A 97 -8.65 6.21 8.58
CA ARG A 97 -9.96 6.68 8.13
C ARG A 97 -9.85 7.72 7.02
N LYS A 98 -8.94 8.69 7.16
CA LYS A 98 -8.67 9.70 6.12
C LYS A 98 -8.17 9.06 4.83
N ASP A 99 -7.32 8.04 4.93
CA ASP A 99 -6.83 7.32 3.74
C ASP A 99 -7.99 6.60 3.04
N VAL A 100 -8.83 5.87 3.77
CA VAL A 100 -10.04 5.25 3.20
C VAL A 100 -10.95 6.29 2.54
N GLU A 101 -11.26 7.38 3.23
CA GLU A 101 -12.19 8.40 2.74
C GLU A 101 -11.64 9.12 1.50
N SER A 102 -10.35 9.43 1.46
CA SER A 102 -9.71 10.05 0.29
C SER A 102 -9.57 9.09 -0.89
N ARG A 103 -9.18 7.83 -0.65
CA ARG A 103 -8.90 6.86 -1.73
C ARG A 103 -10.17 6.24 -2.29
N LEU A 104 -11.23 6.08 -1.51
CA LEU A 104 -12.49 5.53 -2.06
C LEU A 104 -13.29 6.53 -2.90
N ALA A 105 -12.90 7.81 -2.91
CA ALA A 105 -13.31 8.75 -3.94
C ALA A 105 -12.79 8.32 -5.34
N THR A 106 -11.70 7.55 -5.38
CA THR A 106 -11.23 6.86 -6.58
C THR A 106 -12.05 5.58 -6.81
N LYS A 107 -12.09 5.06 -8.04
CA LYS A 107 -12.83 3.82 -8.36
C LYS A 107 -12.08 2.54 -7.94
N SER A 108 -10.95 2.67 -7.24
CA SER A 108 -10.06 1.56 -6.93
C SER A 108 -10.49 0.76 -5.70
N GLU A 109 -10.15 -0.52 -5.67
CA GLU A 109 -10.05 -1.27 -4.41
C GLU A 109 -8.88 -0.68 -3.60
N LEU A 110 -8.97 -0.63 -2.27
CA LEU A 110 -7.93 -0.11 -1.39
C LEU A 110 -7.35 -1.23 -0.54
N TRP A 111 -6.04 -1.42 -0.63
CA TRP A 111 -5.29 -2.29 0.28
C TRP A 111 -4.48 -1.42 1.23
N ILE A 112 -4.54 -1.73 2.51
CA ILE A 112 -3.70 -1.11 3.53
C ILE A 112 -2.72 -2.18 4.00
N VAL A 113 -1.43 -1.94 3.80
CA VAL A 113 -0.37 -2.89 4.17
C VAL A 113 0.42 -2.34 5.35
N LEU A 114 0.39 -3.09 6.45
CA LEU A 114 1.10 -2.77 7.67
C LEU A 114 2.34 -3.64 7.81
N PRO A 115 3.49 -3.11 8.28
CA PRO A 115 4.57 -3.97 8.72
C PRO A 115 4.16 -4.70 10.02
N PRO A 116 4.79 -5.85 10.35
CA PRO A 116 4.28 -6.73 11.41
C PRO A 116 4.32 -6.06 12.78
N TYR A 117 5.34 -5.25 13.04
CA TYR A 117 5.47 -4.51 14.29
C TYR A 117 4.37 -3.44 14.44
N SER A 118 4.00 -2.73 13.37
CA SER A 118 2.92 -1.73 13.44
C SER A 118 1.57 -2.40 13.65
N TYR A 119 1.30 -3.51 12.97
CA TYR A 119 0.10 -4.30 13.21
C TYR A 119 0.00 -4.80 14.66
N LEU A 120 1.13 -5.26 15.23
CA LEU A 120 1.17 -5.76 16.60
C LEU A 120 0.99 -4.65 17.65
N LEU A 121 1.72 -3.54 17.49
CA LEU A 121 1.70 -2.41 18.43
C LEU A 121 0.34 -1.72 18.46
N PHE A 122 -0.29 -1.56 17.30
CA PHE A 122 -1.57 -0.86 17.14
C PHE A 122 -2.73 -1.82 16.90
N LYS A 123 -2.65 -3.03 17.44
CA LYS A 123 -3.62 -4.10 17.19
C LYS A 123 -5.05 -3.69 17.50
N ASN A 124 -5.27 -2.94 18.59
CA ASN A 124 -6.59 -2.51 19.01
C ASN A 124 -7.17 -1.47 18.04
N GLU A 125 -6.36 -0.52 17.61
CA GLU A 125 -6.69 0.52 16.64
C GLU A 125 -6.99 -0.08 15.28
N VAL A 126 -6.15 -1.03 14.82
CA VAL A 126 -6.36 -1.75 13.55
C VAL A 126 -7.64 -2.59 13.63
N HIS A 127 -7.90 -3.29 14.74
CA HIS A 127 -9.14 -4.04 14.90
C HIS A 127 -10.37 -3.12 14.94
N ALA A 128 -10.28 -1.98 15.62
CA ALA A 128 -11.35 -0.98 15.63
C ALA A 128 -11.60 -0.40 14.23
N PHE A 129 -10.53 -0.18 13.45
CA PHE A 129 -10.61 0.21 12.05
C PHE A 129 -11.30 -0.86 11.19
N ILE A 130 -10.87 -2.12 11.29
CA ILE A 130 -11.46 -3.26 10.57
C ILE A 130 -12.96 -3.39 10.90
N LYS A 131 -13.33 -3.26 12.17
CA LYS A 131 -14.72 -3.26 12.59
C LYS A 131 -15.48 -2.10 11.94
N TRP A 132 -14.92 -0.89 11.96
CA TRP A 132 -15.54 0.28 11.34
C TRP A 132 -15.76 0.11 9.83
N ILE A 133 -14.76 -0.35 9.05
CA ILE A 133 -14.96 -0.59 7.60
C ILE A 133 -16.02 -1.67 7.35
N SER A 134 -16.11 -2.70 8.19
CA SER A 134 -17.09 -3.77 8.03
C SER A 134 -18.55 -3.32 8.27
N THR A 135 -18.75 -2.24 9.04
CA THR A 135 -20.07 -1.65 9.29
C THR A 135 -20.57 -0.78 8.13
N LYS A 136 -19.71 -0.47 7.16
CA LYS A 136 -20.03 0.40 6.02
C LYS A 136 -20.08 -0.41 4.72
N PRO A 137 -21.26 -0.66 4.13
CA PRO A 137 -21.41 -1.48 2.92
C PRO A 137 -20.53 -1.04 1.75
N GLU A 138 -20.33 0.26 1.60
CA GLU A 138 -19.49 0.87 0.57
C GLU A 138 -17.99 0.54 0.71
N TYR A 139 -17.53 0.17 1.91
CA TYR A 139 -16.13 -0.12 2.22
C TYR A 139 -15.87 -1.62 2.36
N ARG A 140 -16.86 -2.37 2.87
CA ARG A 140 -16.75 -3.77 3.27
C ARG A 140 -16.11 -4.70 2.23
N ASN A 141 -16.36 -4.47 0.95
CA ASN A 141 -15.82 -5.29 -0.14
C ASN A 141 -14.72 -4.59 -0.94
N ARG A 142 -14.37 -3.35 -0.58
CA ARG A 142 -13.41 -2.51 -1.30
C ARG A 142 -12.14 -2.23 -0.51
N VAL A 143 -12.18 -2.34 0.82
CA VAL A 143 -11.01 -2.11 1.68
C VAL A 143 -10.55 -3.43 2.26
N LYS A 144 -9.28 -3.75 2.03
CA LYS A 144 -8.61 -4.93 2.61
C LYS A 144 -7.41 -4.47 3.43
N VAL A 145 -7.18 -5.15 4.54
CA VAL A 145 -6.02 -4.88 5.40
C VAL A 145 -5.11 -6.08 5.37
N PHE A 146 -3.83 -5.82 5.18
CA PHE A 146 -2.78 -6.82 5.13
C PHE A 146 -1.69 -6.50 6.15
N THR A 147 -1.07 -7.56 6.65
CA THR A 147 0.27 -7.51 7.23
C THR A 147 1.21 -8.37 6.37
N VAL A 148 2.50 -8.36 6.67
CA VAL A 148 3.50 -9.13 5.93
C VAL A 148 4.07 -10.28 6.77
N ASP A 149 4.27 -11.43 6.14
CA ASP A 149 5.12 -12.48 6.67
C ASP A 149 6.44 -12.42 5.91
N VAL A 150 7.46 -11.84 6.54
CA VAL A 150 8.76 -11.60 5.91
C VAL A 150 9.52 -12.91 5.72
N GLU A 151 9.43 -13.83 6.69
CA GLU A 151 10.14 -15.11 6.67
C GLU A 151 9.63 -16.00 5.53
N ASN A 152 8.30 -16.13 5.42
CA ASN A 152 7.69 -16.94 4.37
C ASN A 152 7.46 -16.16 3.07
N ARG A 153 7.86 -14.87 3.02
CA ARG A 153 7.67 -13.98 1.87
C ARG A 153 6.21 -13.94 1.39
N ARG A 154 5.25 -13.58 2.25
CA ARG A 154 3.81 -13.50 1.91
C ARG A 154 3.12 -12.24 2.40
N LEU A 155 2.08 -11.82 1.67
CA LEU A 155 1.06 -10.90 2.19
C LEU A 155 -0.02 -11.70 2.94
N ILE A 156 -0.34 -11.28 4.15
CA ILE A 156 -1.33 -11.92 5.02
C ILE A 156 -2.52 -10.99 5.17
N GLN A 157 -3.65 -11.33 4.56
CA GLN A 157 -4.89 -10.57 4.73
C GLN A 157 -5.44 -10.79 6.14
N VAL A 158 -5.70 -9.70 6.86
CA VAL A 158 -6.24 -9.70 8.24
C VAL A 158 -7.68 -9.19 8.32
N SER A 159 -8.23 -8.67 7.22
CA SER A 159 -9.65 -8.32 7.06
C SER A 159 -10.12 -8.45 5.62
#